data_AF-A0A246ALE7-F1
#
_entry.id   AF-A0A246ALE7-F1
#
_cell.length_a   1.000
_cell.length_b   1.000
_cell.length_c   1.000
_cell.angle_alpha   90.00
_cell.angle_beta   90.00
_cell.angle_gamma   90.00
#
_symmetry.space_group_name_H-M   'P 1'
#
loop_
_entity.id
_entity.type
_entity.pdbx_description
1 polymer ?
#
loop_
_entity_poly.entity_id
_entity_poly.type
_entity_poly.pdbx_seq_one_letter_code
_entity_poly.pdbx_strand_id
1 'polypeptide(L)'
;MKRHEALVQLSRDHHFGLLLCWKLKEGLKKDVSVERMSKYIHLFYHQNLKPHFAEEEETIFLILGNSHPLIKEAISQHREFEKMITDGFETPEQINIFRDLLELHIRTEERQIFPEIEEKATEEQLQNLLKQNYPELKEPEYEDLFWK
;
A
#
# COMPACT_ATOMS: atom_id res chain seq x y z
N MET A 1 -13.96 18.72 -1.38
CA MET A 1 -14.88 17.60 -1.08
C MET A 1 -14.28 16.83 0.09
N LYS A 2 -15.04 16.47 1.12
CA LYS A 2 -14.54 15.55 2.15
C LYS A 2 -14.62 14.14 1.55
N ARG A 3 -13.55 13.36 1.69
CA ARG A 3 -13.50 11.97 1.19
C ARG A 3 -14.60 11.14 1.86
N HIS A 4 -15.26 10.27 1.09
CA HIS A 4 -16.29 9.39 1.62
C HIS A 4 -15.69 8.41 2.65
N GLU A 5 -16.43 8.09 3.72
CA GLU A 5 -15.93 7.31 4.87
C GLU A 5 -15.33 5.96 4.46
N ALA A 6 -15.92 5.32 3.45
CA ALA A 6 -15.42 4.07 2.86
C ALA A 6 -13.98 4.18 2.35
N LEU A 7 -13.60 5.30 1.73
CA LEU A 7 -12.23 5.52 1.24
C LEU A 7 -11.32 6.09 2.34
N VAL A 8 -11.88 6.67 3.41
CA VAL A 8 -11.08 7.17 4.53
C VAL A 8 -10.33 6.04 5.23
N GLN A 9 -10.92 4.84 5.33
CA GLN A 9 -10.25 3.69 5.95
C GLN A 9 -9.02 3.26 5.13
N LEU A 10 -9.17 3.04 3.81
CA LEU A 10 -8.05 2.74 2.92
C LEU A 10 -6.96 3.82 2.95
N SER A 11 -7.37 5.10 2.98
CA SER A 11 -6.41 6.21 3.14
C SER A 11 -5.68 6.23 4.48
N ARG A 12 -6.24 5.65 5.55
CA ARG A 12 -5.51 5.48 6.82
C ARG A 12 -4.47 4.38 6.69
N ASP A 13 -4.75 3.32 5.95
CA ASP A 13 -3.77 2.27 5.71
C ASP A 13 -2.57 2.78 4.89
N HIS A 14 -2.83 3.64 3.91
CA HIS A 14 -1.80 4.38 3.16
C HIS A 14 -0.87 5.21 4.05
N HIS A 15 -1.36 5.73 5.18
CA HIS A 15 -0.49 6.44 6.13
C HIS A 15 0.63 5.53 6.64
N PHE A 16 0.33 4.27 6.96
CA PHE A 16 1.33 3.31 7.40
C PHE A 16 2.28 2.91 6.26
N GLY A 17 1.77 2.76 5.03
CA GLY A 17 2.62 2.51 3.85
C GLY A 17 3.62 3.64 3.59
N LEU A 18 3.19 4.90 3.72
CA LEU A 18 4.07 6.07 3.64
C LEU A 18 5.05 6.15 4.83
N LEU A 19 4.62 5.72 6.02
CA LEU A 19 5.51 5.60 7.18
C LEU A 19 6.61 4.57 6.95
N LEU A 20 6.29 3.41 6.35
CA LEU A 20 7.32 2.45 5.90
C LEU A 20 8.29 3.13 4.93
N CYS A 21 7.79 3.88 3.94
CA CYS A 21 8.65 4.58 2.99
C CYS A 21 9.64 5.53 3.69
N TRP A 22 9.15 6.29 4.68
CA TRP A 22 9.99 7.15 5.50
C TRP A 22 11.04 6.36 6.29
N LYS A 23 10.67 5.25 6.94
CA LYS A 23 11.61 4.40 7.69
C LYS A 23 12.72 3.85 6.81
N LEU A 24 12.37 3.33 5.63
CA LEU A 24 13.35 2.82 4.66
C LEU A 24 14.30 3.93 4.20
N LYS A 25 13.77 5.14 3.96
CA LYS A 25 14.60 6.31 3.62
C LYS A 25 15.59 6.66 4.74
N GLU A 26 15.18 6.63 6.00
CA GLU A 26 16.08 6.87 7.13
C GLU A 26 17.12 5.75 7.29
N GLY A 27 16.72 4.49 7.12
CA GLY A 27 17.64 3.36 7.11
C GLY A 27 18.72 3.47 6.04
N LEU A 28 18.33 3.82 4.80
CA LEU A 28 19.26 4.05 3.68
C LEU A 28 20.23 5.20 3.98
N LYS A 29 19.77 6.33 4.54
CA LYS A 29 20.64 7.46 4.91
C LYS A 29 21.66 7.13 5.99
N LYS A 30 21.34 6.17 6.86
CA LYS A 30 22.19 5.72 7.97
C LYS A 30 23.07 4.53 7.59
N ASP A 31 23.10 4.15 6.30
CA ASP A 31 23.81 2.97 5.80
C ASP A 31 23.45 1.69 6.58
N VAL A 32 22.19 1.55 6.99
CA VAL A 32 21.68 0.33 7.64
C VAL A 32 21.80 -0.85 6.67
N SER A 33 22.15 -2.03 7.18
CA SER A 33 22.27 -3.22 6.35
C SER A 33 20.94 -3.57 5.67
N VAL A 34 21.03 -4.02 4.41
CA VAL A 34 19.88 -4.50 3.64
C VAL A 34 19.10 -5.54 4.42
N GLU A 35 19.79 -6.51 5.03
CA GLU A 35 19.16 -7.57 5.85
C GLU A 35 18.18 -7.03 6.92
N ARG A 36 18.56 -5.97 7.64
CA ARG A 36 17.70 -5.39 8.70
C ARG A 36 16.46 -4.73 8.11
N MET A 37 16.62 -3.97 7.03
CA MET A 37 15.49 -3.33 6.33
C MET A 37 14.58 -4.37 5.69
N SER A 38 15.14 -5.40 5.04
CA SER A 38 14.39 -6.50 4.43
C SER A 38 13.49 -7.21 5.42
N LYS A 39 14.00 -7.53 6.62
CA LYS A 39 13.18 -8.17 7.68
C LYS A 39 11.93 -7.34 8.02
N TYR A 40 12.08 -6.02 8.10
CA TYR A 40 10.94 -5.14 8.36
C TYR A 40 10.00 -5.02 7.16
N ILE A 41 10.53 -4.95 5.94
CA ILE A 41 9.72 -4.97 4.71
C ILE A 41 8.86 -6.23 4.65
N HIS A 42 9.44 -7.41 4.88
CA HIS A 42 8.70 -8.68 4.88
C HIS A 42 7.58 -8.69 5.92
N LEU A 43 7.89 -8.26 7.15
CA LEU A 43 6.89 -8.17 8.23
C LEU A 43 5.73 -7.26 7.82
N PHE A 44 6.04 -6.05 7.38
CA PHE A 44 5.05 -5.04 7.00
C PHE A 44 4.25 -5.48 5.76
N TYR A 45 4.89 -6.12 4.79
CA TYR A 45 4.19 -6.62 3.61
C TYR A 45 3.12 -7.65 4.00
N HIS A 46 3.47 -8.63 4.83
CA HIS A 46 2.53 -9.68 5.21
C HIS A 46 1.41 -9.21 6.14
N GLN A 47 1.69 -8.24 7.01
CA GLN A 47 0.71 -7.74 7.98
C GLN A 47 -0.13 -6.58 7.47
N ASN A 48 0.36 -5.80 6.51
CA ASN A 48 -0.28 -4.56 6.05
C ASN A 48 -0.52 -4.55 4.54
N LEU A 49 0.53 -4.56 3.71
CA LEU A 49 0.37 -4.34 2.27
C LEU A 49 -0.43 -5.45 1.60
N LYS A 50 -0.12 -6.72 1.89
CA LYS A 50 -0.82 -7.86 1.30
C LYS A 50 -2.33 -7.87 1.63
N PRO A 51 -2.77 -7.73 2.90
CA PRO A 51 -4.20 -7.64 3.19
C PRO A 51 -4.85 -6.38 2.60
N HIS A 52 -4.16 -5.24 2.59
CA HIS A 52 -4.64 -4.01 1.97
C HIS A 52 -4.90 -4.17 0.46
N PHE A 53 -3.91 -4.68 -0.28
CA PHE A 53 -4.05 -4.95 -1.72
C PHE A 53 -5.19 -5.93 -2.03
N ALA A 54 -5.37 -6.94 -1.18
CA ALA A 54 -6.48 -7.87 -1.33
C ALA A 54 -7.83 -7.18 -1.12
N GLU A 55 -7.96 -6.32 -0.09
CA GLU A 55 -9.16 -5.51 0.10
C GLU A 55 -9.45 -4.64 -1.12
N GLU A 56 -8.45 -3.96 -1.68
CA GLU A 56 -8.64 -3.09 -2.83
C GLU A 56 -9.11 -3.86 -4.07
N GLU A 57 -8.44 -4.98 -4.39
CA GLU A 57 -8.76 -5.85 -5.52
C GLU A 57 -10.17 -6.49 -5.41
N GLU A 58 -10.57 -6.86 -4.20
CA GLU A 58 -11.86 -7.52 -3.93
C GLU A 58 -13.03 -6.53 -3.77
N THR A 59 -12.74 -5.24 -3.60
CA THR A 59 -13.76 -4.22 -3.30
C THR A 59 -13.68 -2.98 -4.16
N ILE A 60 -12.85 -2.00 -3.78
CA ILE A 60 -12.89 -0.63 -4.28
C ILE A 60 -12.56 -0.57 -5.78
N PHE A 61 -11.64 -1.41 -6.24
CA PHE A 61 -11.24 -1.47 -7.65
C PHE A 61 -12.36 -2.00 -8.56
N LEU A 62 -13.28 -2.80 -8.02
CA LEU A 62 -14.42 -3.33 -8.78
C LEU A 62 -15.39 -2.23 -9.23
N ILE A 63 -15.38 -1.06 -8.60
CA ILE A 63 -16.24 0.07 -9.00
C ILE A 63 -15.85 0.61 -10.38
N LEU A 64 -14.55 0.78 -10.64
CA LEU A 64 -14.06 1.14 -11.98
C LEU A 64 -13.93 -0.08 -12.90
N GLY A 65 -13.74 -1.26 -12.31
CA GLY A 65 -13.60 -2.54 -12.99
C GLY A 65 -12.16 -2.85 -13.39
N ASN A 66 -11.80 -4.13 -13.36
CA ASN A 66 -10.43 -4.61 -13.57
C ASN A 66 -9.86 -4.38 -14.98
N SER A 67 -10.68 -3.93 -15.94
CA SER A 67 -10.22 -3.54 -17.28
C SER A 67 -9.81 -2.07 -17.36
N HIS A 68 -10.10 -1.25 -16.34
CA HIS A 68 -9.74 0.15 -16.29
C HIS A 68 -8.21 0.32 -16.27
N PRO A 69 -7.62 1.21 -17.09
CA PRO A 69 -6.16 1.32 -17.20
C PRO A 69 -5.44 1.56 -15.86
N LEU A 70 -5.98 2.45 -15.01
CA LEU A 70 -5.38 2.73 -13.69
C LEU A 70 -5.45 1.51 -12.76
N ILE A 71 -6.55 0.76 -12.79
CA ILE A 71 -6.74 -0.43 -11.95
C ILE A 71 -5.82 -1.56 -12.41
N LYS A 72 -5.70 -1.77 -13.72
CA LYS A 72 -4.75 -2.74 -14.28
C LYS A 72 -3.32 -2.46 -13.86
N GLU A 73 -2.93 -1.19 -13.87
CA GLU A 73 -1.60 -0.78 -13.44
C GLU A 73 -1.40 -1.02 -11.94
N ALA A 74 -2.34 -0.61 -11.09
CA ALA A 74 -2.29 -0.86 -9.64
C ALA A 74 -2.15 -2.37 -9.32
N ILE A 75 -2.96 -3.22 -9.94
CA ILE A 75 -2.88 -4.68 -9.78
C ILE A 75 -1.52 -5.22 -10.28
N SER A 76 -0.99 -4.69 -11.39
CA SER A 76 0.34 -5.08 -11.86
C SER A 76 1.42 -4.71 -10.84
N GLN A 77 1.30 -3.56 -10.19
CA GLN A 77 2.22 -3.13 -9.13
C GLN A 77 2.10 -4.01 -7.88
N HIS A 78 0.88 -4.44 -7.49
CA HIS A 78 0.68 -5.42 -6.42
C HIS A 78 1.45 -6.72 -6.68
N ARG A 79 1.40 -7.23 -7.92
CA ARG A 79 2.15 -8.43 -8.32
C ARG A 79 3.65 -8.20 -8.33
N GLU A 80 4.10 -7.00 -8.70
CA GLU A 80 5.53 -6.66 -8.64
C GLU A 80 6.02 -6.60 -7.19
N PHE A 81 5.25 -6.06 -6.24
CA PHE A 81 5.59 -6.14 -4.82
C PHE A 81 5.68 -7.59 -4.34
N GLU A 82 4.71 -8.44 -4.67
CA GLU A 82 4.74 -9.86 -4.32
C GLU A 82 6.02 -10.54 -4.84
N LYS A 83 6.42 -10.20 -6.06
CA LYS A 83 7.65 -10.70 -6.67
C LYS A 83 8.90 -10.19 -5.97
N MET A 84 9.02 -8.89 -5.70
CA MET A 84 10.15 -8.31 -4.97
C MET A 84 10.33 -8.96 -3.59
N ILE A 85 9.22 -9.24 -2.90
CA ILE A 85 9.21 -9.93 -1.60
C ILE A 85 9.69 -11.38 -1.76
N THR A 86 9.26 -12.07 -2.81
CA THR A 86 9.65 -13.47 -3.06
C THR A 86 11.11 -13.60 -3.46
N ASP A 87 11.59 -12.71 -4.32
CA ASP A 87 12.97 -12.68 -4.81
C ASP A 87 13.93 -12.22 -3.69
N GLY A 88 13.44 -11.40 -2.76
CA GLY A 88 14.21 -10.83 -1.66
C GLY A 88 15.04 -9.62 -2.08
N PHE A 89 15.70 -9.01 -1.10
CA PHE A 89 16.54 -7.83 -1.31
C PHE A 89 17.98 -8.12 -0.91
N GLU A 90 18.91 -7.82 -1.82
CA GLU A 90 20.35 -8.03 -1.66
C GLU A 90 21.14 -6.71 -1.64
N THR A 91 20.56 -5.63 -2.19
CA THR A 91 21.22 -4.34 -2.36
C THR A 91 20.38 -3.17 -1.83
N PRO A 92 21.02 -2.07 -1.39
CA PRO A 92 20.30 -0.84 -1.02
C PRO A 92 19.46 -0.28 -2.17
N GLU A 93 19.88 -0.49 -3.41
CA GLU A 93 19.14 -0.06 -4.61
C GLU A 93 17.79 -0.76 -4.72
N GLN A 94 17.71 -2.07 -4.48
CA GLN A 94 16.43 -2.79 -4.49
C GLN A 94 15.48 -2.31 -3.39
N ILE A 95 16.01 -1.95 -2.21
CA ILE A 95 15.21 -1.32 -1.14
C ILE A 95 14.68 0.04 -1.59
N ASN A 96 15.52 0.83 -2.27
CA ASN A 96 15.14 2.13 -2.80
C ASN A 96 14.05 2.02 -3.88
N ILE A 97 14.17 1.04 -4.79
CA ILE A 97 13.19 0.74 -5.84
C ILE A 97 11.84 0.36 -5.22
N PHE A 98 11.82 -0.56 -4.25
CA PHE A 98 10.59 -0.95 -3.55
C PHE A 98 9.92 0.25 -2.88
N ARG A 99 10.71 1.07 -2.18
CA ARG A 99 10.22 2.29 -1.52
C ARG A 99 9.59 3.25 -2.53
N ASP A 100 10.30 3.55 -3.61
CA ASP A 100 9.87 4.53 -4.60
C ASP A 100 8.62 4.06 -5.36
N LEU A 101 8.53 2.76 -5.65
CA LEU A 101 7.33 2.15 -6.21
C LEU A 101 6.14 2.26 -5.25
N LEU A 102 6.33 1.97 -3.95
CA LEU A 102 5.26 2.06 -2.95
C LEU A 102 4.77 3.50 -2.77
N GLU A 103 5.67 4.48 -2.72
CA GLU A 103 5.27 5.89 -2.65
C GLU A 103 4.49 6.31 -3.91
N LEU A 104 4.94 5.90 -5.10
CA LEU A 104 4.27 6.20 -6.37
C LEU A 104 2.87 5.58 -6.41
N HIS A 105 2.76 4.32 -6.02
CA HIS A 105 1.53 3.53 -5.99
C HIS A 105 0.47 4.21 -5.11
N ILE A 106 0.79 4.43 -3.83
CA ILE A 106 -0.11 5.10 -2.87
C ILE A 106 -0.52 6.48 -3.38
N ARG A 107 0.42 7.26 -3.95
CA ARG A 107 0.10 8.61 -4.46
C ARG A 107 -0.81 8.55 -5.68
N THR A 108 -0.73 7.50 -6.49
CA THR A 108 -1.59 7.29 -7.66
C THR A 108 -3.00 6.95 -7.20
N GLU A 109 -3.14 6.09 -6.20
CA GLU A 109 -4.45 5.74 -5.64
C GLU A 109 -5.14 6.97 -5.05
N GLU A 110 -4.42 7.65 -4.17
CA GLU A 110 -4.90 8.81 -3.43
C GLU A 110 -5.33 9.98 -4.32
N ARG A 111 -4.64 10.18 -5.45
CA ARG A 111 -4.80 11.39 -6.30
C ARG A 111 -5.51 11.15 -7.61
N GLN A 112 -5.63 9.89 -8.04
CA GLN A 112 -6.21 9.55 -9.34
C GLN A 112 -7.33 8.52 -9.18
N ILE A 113 -7.03 7.35 -8.61
CA ILE A 113 -8.01 6.25 -8.55
C ILE A 113 -9.15 6.57 -7.59
N PHE A 114 -8.86 6.97 -6.35
CA PHE A 114 -9.88 7.27 -5.35
C PHE A 114 -10.80 8.44 -5.77
N PRO A 115 -10.29 9.58 -6.26
CA PRO A 115 -11.15 10.62 -6.82
C PRO A 115 -12.04 10.12 -7.97
N GLU A 116 -11.50 9.32 -8.88
CA GLU A 116 -12.28 8.79 -10.01
C GLU A 116 -13.37 7.80 -9.56
N ILE A 117 -13.09 7.00 -8.54
CA ILE A 117 -14.10 6.15 -7.88
C ILE A 117 -15.17 7.01 -7.22
N GLU A 118 -14.82 8.05 -6.47
CA GLU A 118 -15.80 8.94 -5.83
C GLU A 118 -16.73 9.61 -6.84
N GLU A 119 -16.24 9.93 -8.04
CA GLU A 119 -17.07 10.50 -9.12
C GLU A 119 -18.01 9.48 -9.77
N LYS A 120 -17.62 8.20 -9.85
CA LYS A 120 -18.36 7.15 -10.57
C LYS A 120 -19.20 6.24 -9.70
N ALA A 121 -18.87 6.11 -8.41
CA ALA A 121 -19.53 5.20 -7.49
C ALA A 121 -20.99 5.60 -7.24
N THR A 122 -21.88 4.62 -7.22
CA THR A 122 -23.23 4.84 -6.71
C THR A 122 -23.22 4.83 -5.18
N GLU A 123 -24.23 5.46 -4.57
CA GLU A 123 -24.42 5.41 -3.12
C GLU A 123 -24.50 3.95 -2.61
N GLU A 124 -25.17 3.06 -3.35
CA GLU A 124 -25.26 1.64 -2.99
C GLU A 124 -23.88 0.96 -2.96
N GLN A 125 -23.02 1.25 -3.95
CA GLN A 125 -21.66 0.73 -3.98
C GLN A 125 -20.85 1.23 -2.78
N LEU A 126 -20.92 2.53 -2.48
CA LEU A 126 -20.23 3.14 -1.34
C LEU A 126 -20.72 2.58 0.01
N GLN A 127 -22.02 2.36 0.15
CA GLN A 127 -22.60 1.73 1.35
C GLN A 127 -22.20 0.26 1.49
N ASN A 128 -22.01 -0.46 0.38
CA ASN A 128 -21.56 -1.84 0.43
C ASN A 128 -20.09 -1.95 0.84
N LEU A 129 -19.24 -0.99 0.47
CA LEU A 129 -17.87 -0.93 0.99
C LEU A 129 -17.84 -0.78 2.51
N LEU A 130 -18.67 0.11 3.07
CA LEU A 130 -18.76 0.33 4.53
C LEU A 130 -19.21 -0.91 5.32
N LYS A 131 -19.91 -1.85 4.68
CA LYS A 131 -20.38 -3.08 5.32
C LYS A 131 -19.31 -4.18 5.33
N GLN A 132 -18.26 -4.03 4.53
CA GLN A 132 -17.16 -5.00 4.52
C GLN A 132 -16.38 -4.88 5.83
N ASN A 133 -16.04 -6.04 6.40
CA ASN A 133 -15.36 -6.11 7.68
C ASN A 133 -13.88 -6.43 7.47
N TYR A 134 -13.15 -5.49 6.86
CA TYR A 134 -11.70 -5.56 6.80
C TYR A 134 -11.10 -5.03 8.12
N PRO A 135 -10.14 -5.75 8.71
CA PRO A 135 -9.54 -5.32 9.96
C PRO A 135 -8.74 -4.04 9.76
N GLU A 136 -8.91 -3.08 10.67
CA GLU A 136 -8.08 -1.87 10.68
C GLU A 136 -6.60 -2.26 10.81
N LEU A 137 -5.79 -1.84 9.84
CA LEU A 137 -4.36 -2.08 9.85
C LEU A 137 -3.67 -1.14 10.83
N LYS A 138 -2.57 -1.63 11.41
CA LYS A 138 -1.75 -0.87 12.35
C LYS A 138 -0.29 -1.03 12.00
N GLU A 139 0.52 -0.08 12.43
CA GLU A 139 1.97 -0.22 12.35
C GLU A 139 2.41 -1.50 13.08
N PRO A 140 3.18 -2.39 12.41
CA PRO A 140 3.71 -3.59 13.05
C PRO A 140 4.59 -3.25 14.25
N GLU A 141 4.40 -3.97 15.35
CA GLU A 141 5.34 -3.97 16.46
C GLU A 141 6.67 -4.55 15.98
N TYR A 142 7.76 -3.81 16.17
CA TYR A 142 9.08 -4.20 15.71
C TYR A 142 10.17 -3.70 16.64
N GLU A 143 10.99 -4.62 17.15
CA GLU A 143 12.03 -4.31 18.14
C GLU A 143 13.23 -3.60 17.49
N ASP A 144 13.57 -3.96 16.25
CA ASP A 144 14.71 -3.39 15.54
C ASP A 144 14.34 -2.06 14.87
N LEU A 145 14.36 -0.99 15.66
CA LEU A 145 14.03 0.38 15.23
C LEU A 145 15.17 1.02 14.40
N PHE A 146 15.57 0.37 13.30
CA PHE A 146 16.73 0.76 12.48
C PHE A 146 16.68 2.18 11.90
N TRP A 147 15.49 2.76 11.83
CA TRP A 147 15.24 4.13 11.36
C TRP A 147 15.54 5.21 12.41
N LYS A 148 15.83 4.83 13.66
CA LYS A 148 16.15 5.77 14.74
C LYS A 148 17.62 6.15 14.79
#